data_AF-A0A923IGB3-F1
#
_entry.id   AF-A0A923IGB3-F1
#
_cell.length_a   1.000
_cell.length_b   1.000
_cell.length_c   1.000
_cell.angle_alpha   90.00
_cell.angle_beta   90.00
_cell.angle_gamma   90.00
#
_symmetry.space_group_name_H-M   'P 1'
#
loop_
_entity.id
_entity.type
_entity.pdbx_description
1 polymer ?
#
loop_
_entity_poly.entity_id
_entity_poly.type
_entity_poly.pdbx_seq_one_letter_code
_entity_poly.pdbx_strand_id
1 'polypeptide(L)'
;MAQRRQLQRNMARTGNNDASRLDDGLEQIADAPALDQRRLVTTALMFQRVHSQAGQVQRTGVEVKKPVEYNIHHFEKVGQRKSMACAVASMAALLRLSPSGVIEAARLAWGSVGPTVVTAAAVEATLIGEKLSQETLATAAARIRQIVAPIDDLRASADYRRTVSGNLLLRLLDARAL
;
A
#
# COMPACT_ATOMS: atom_id res chain seq x y z
N MET A 1 43.28 11.81 9.83
CA MET A 1 42.60 13.06 9.41
C MET A 1 41.49 12.88 8.36
N ALA A 2 41.54 11.85 7.50
CA ALA A 2 40.51 11.60 6.48
C ALA A 2 39.14 11.13 7.04
N GLN A 3 39.13 10.30 8.09
CA GLN A 3 37.88 9.81 8.71
C GLN A 3 37.06 10.92 9.38
N ARG A 4 37.71 11.94 9.97
CA ARG A 4 37.02 13.05 10.66
C ARG A 4 36.29 13.99 9.68
N ARG A 5 36.81 14.12 8.45
CA ARG A 5 36.17 14.87 7.34
C ARG A 5 35.01 14.11 6.67
N GLN A 6 34.90 12.81 6.92
CA GLN A 6 33.85 11.95 6.36
C GLN A 6 32.66 11.85 7.32
N LEU A 7 32.91 11.81 8.64
CA LEU A 7 31.86 11.94 9.66
C LEU A 7 31.17 13.31 9.61
N GLN A 8 31.93 14.41 9.49
CA GLN A 8 31.34 15.77 9.42
C GLN A 8 30.49 16.01 8.17
N ARG A 9 30.78 15.29 7.06
CA ARG A 9 29.99 15.37 5.83
C ARG A 9 28.65 14.61 5.92
N ASN A 10 28.61 13.55 6.73
CA ASN A 10 27.38 12.76 6.92
C ASN A 10 26.42 13.42 7.92
N MET A 11 26.95 14.15 8.91
CA MET A 11 26.12 14.89 9.88
C MET A 11 25.36 16.08 9.25
N ALA A 12 25.89 16.68 8.18
CA ALA A 12 25.26 17.82 7.51
C ALA A 12 24.09 17.46 6.57
N ARG A 13 23.84 16.18 6.29
CA ARG A 13 22.81 15.74 5.31
C ARG A 13 21.47 15.30 5.90
N THR A 14 21.41 14.99 7.19
CA THR A 14 20.20 14.40 7.80
C THR A 14 19.40 15.38 8.67
N GLY A 15 19.92 16.58 8.93
CA GLY A 15 19.16 17.67 9.55
C GLY A 15 18.49 17.33 10.89
N ASN A 16 19.00 16.36 11.65
CA ASN A 16 18.40 15.96 12.92
C ASN A 16 19.51 15.58 13.91
N ASN A 17 19.62 16.33 15.01
CA ASN A 17 20.70 16.26 16.00
C ASN A 17 20.25 15.57 17.31
N ASP A 18 19.55 14.44 17.21
CA ASP A 18 19.19 13.68 18.42
C ASP A 18 19.35 12.18 18.21
N ALA A 19 20.53 11.68 18.61
CA ALA A 19 20.93 10.28 18.45
C ALA A 19 20.30 9.34 19.51
N SER A 20 19.61 9.89 20.51
CA SER A 20 19.07 9.16 21.65
C SER A 20 17.74 8.45 21.38
N ARG A 21 17.06 8.75 20.26
CA ARG A 21 15.69 8.30 19.97
C ARG A 21 15.60 7.16 18.94
N LEU A 22 16.75 6.67 18.47
CA LEU A 22 16.85 5.62 17.45
C LEU A 22 16.95 4.20 18.06
N ASP A 23 17.34 4.08 19.33
CA ASP A 23 17.47 2.79 20.00
C ASP A 23 16.11 2.23 20.46
N ASP A 24 15.17 3.09 20.87
CA ASP A 24 13.84 2.66 21.35
C ASP A 24 12.97 1.97 20.27
N GLY A 25 13.27 2.20 18.99
CA GLY A 25 12.52 1.61 17.88
C GLY A 25 13.01 0.24 17.40
N LEU A 26 14.19 -0.19 17.84
CA LEU A 26 14.86 -1.39 17.31
C LEU A 26 14.48 -2.67 18.06
N GLU A 27 14.05 -2.60 19.32
CA GLU A 27 13.66 -3.80 20.08
C GLU A 27 12.24 -4.31 19.72
N GLN A 28 11.38 -3.49 19.10
CA GLN A 28 10.01 -3.90 18.76
C GLN A 28 9.86 -4.70 17.46
N ILE A 29 10.93 -4.86 16.68
CA ILE A 29 10.89 -5.46 15.33
C ILE A 29 11.18 -6.98 15.36
N ALA A 30 11.64 -7.51 16.49
CA ALA A 30 12.11 -8.90 16.59
C ALA A 30 10.99 -9.95 16.68
N ASP A 31 9.75 -9.57 17.03
CA ASP A 31 8.68 -10.53 17.39
C ASP A 31 7.54 -10.70 16.37
N ALA A 32 7.75 -10.32 15.10
CA ALA A 32 6.74 -10.59 14.07
C ALA A 32 6.73 -12.09 13.69
N PRO A 33 5.63 -12.84 13.90
CA PRO A 33 5.57 -14.26 13.58
C PRO A 33 5.71 -14.47 12.07
N ALA A 34 6.39 -15.56 11.69
CA ALA A 34 6.65 -15.96 10.31
C ALA A 34 5.36 -15.96 9.47
N LEU A 35 5.18 -14.89 8.68
CA LEU A 35 4.08 -14.73 7.75
C LEU A 35 4.18 -15.80 6.66
N ASP A 36 3.15 -16.64 6.58
CA ASP A 36 2.92 -17.65 5.55
C ASP A 36 3.24 -17.10 4.14
N GLN A 37 4.33 -17.62 3.58
CA GLN A 37 4.97 -17.15 2.35
C GLN A 37 4.11 -17.35 1.09
N ARG A 38 2.94 -18.00 1.19
CA ARG A 38 2.00 -18.20 0.08
C ARG A 38 1.02 -17.04 -0.11
N ARG A 39 1.02 -16.04 0.78
CA ARG A 39 -0.01 -14.99 0.85
C ARG A 39 0.35 -13.67 0.17
N LEU A 40 1.56 -13.53 -0.37
CA LEU A 40 2.19 -12.21 -0.60
C LEU A 40 2.66 -11.94 -2.04
N VAL A 41 2.27 -12.72 -3.04
CA VAL A 41 2.99 -12.63 -4.33
C VAL A 41 2.47 -11.52 -5.27
N THR A 42 1.19 -11.13 -5.26
CA THR A 42 0.75 -10.02 -6.15
C THR A 42 0.73 -8.65 -5.46
N THR A 43 0.44 -8.59 -4.17
CA THR A 43 0.38 -7.32 -3.43
C THR A 43 1.71 -6.95 -2.75
N ALA A 44 2.50 -7.94 -2.31
CA ALA A 44 3.72 -7.66 -1.54
C ALA A 44 4.99 -7.54 -2.39
N LEU A 45 5.01 -8.08 -3.62
CA LEU A 45 6.15 -7.92 -4.52
C LEU A 45 6.30 -6.50 -5.05
N MET A 46 5.30 -5.63 -4.86
CA MET A 46 5.41 -4.26 -5.34
C MET A 46 6.35 -3.41 -4.46
N PHE A 47 6.52 -3.69 -3.16
CA PHE A 47 7.30 -2.80 -2.26
C PHE A 47 7.96 -3.50 -1.06
N GLN A 48 8.89 -4.43 -1.29
CA GLN A 48 9.85 -4.82 -0.25
C GLN A 48 10.73 -3.62 0.11
N ARG A 49 10.98 -3.41 1.41
CA ARG A 49 11.91 -2.40 1.91
C ARG A 49 13.35 -2.85 1.62
N VAL A 50 14.00 -2.21 0.66
CA VAL A 50 15.41 -2.48 0.31
C VAL A 50 16.30 -1.54 1.11
N HIS A 51 16.94 -2.04 2.16
CA HIS A 51 18.06 -1.35 2.82
C HIS A 51 19.35 -1.73 2.11
N SER A 52 20.01 -0.76 1.48
CA SER A 52 21.30 -0.99 0.83
C SER A 52 22.47 -0.82 1.79
N GLN A 53 23.29 -1.86 1.92
CA GLN A 53 24.69 -1.72 2.32
C GLN A 53 25.54 -1.62 1.06
N ALA A 54 26.52 -0.69 1.06
CA ALA A 54 27.40 -0.47 -0.08
C ALA A 54 28.23 -1.74 -0.37
N GLY A 55 28.12 -2.29 -1.59
CA GLY A 55 29.02 -3.34 -2.09
C GLY A 55 28.42 -4.73 -2.34
N GLN A 56 27.13 -4.97 -2.07
CA GLN A 56 26.48 -6.25 -2.41
C GLN A 56 25.48 -6.09 -3.55
N VAL A 57 25.52 -7.01 -4.52
CA VAL A 57 24.50 -7.13 -5.57
C VAL A 57 23.19 -7.55 -4.89
N GLN A 58 22.30 -6.58 -4.68
CA GLN A 58 20.97 -6.84 -4.16
C GLN A 58 20.08 -7.29 -5.30
N ARG A 59 19.54 -8.52 -5.20
CA ARG A 59 18.47 -9.11 -6.04
C ARG A 59 18.42 -8.57 -7.49
N THR A 60 18.97 -9.34 -8.43
CA THR A 60 19.01 -8.98 -9.86
C THR A 60 17.67 -9.12 -10.59
N GLY A 61 16.66 -9.72 -9.95
CA GLY A 61 15.33 -9.89 -10.55
C GLY A 61 14.29 -10.36 -9.55
N VAL A 62 13.03 -10.11 -9.90
CA VAL A 62 11.83 -10.61 -9.22
C VAL A 62 10.89 -11.12 -10.30
N GLU A 63 10.48 -12.37 -10.20
CA GLU A 63 9.42 -12.93 -11.05
C GLU A 63 8.08 -12.77 -10.34
N VAL A 64 7.13 -12.10 -11.00
CA VAL A 64 5.75 -11.94 -10.50
C VAL A 64 4.83 -12.73 -11.42
N LYS A 65 4.21 -13.78 -10.89
CA LYS A 65 3.19 -14.53 -11.62
C LYS A 65 1.92 -13.68 -11.72
N LYS A 66 1.40 -13.53 -12.93
CA LYS A 66 0.08 -12.91 -13.15
C LYS A 66 -0.97 -13.81 -12.51
N PRO A 67 -1.81 -13.31 -11.60
CA PRO A 67 -2.80 -14.14 -10.95
C PRO A 67 -4.01 -14.32 -11.89
N VAL A 68 -4.08 -15.49 -12.51
CA VAL A 68 -5.08 -15.85 -13.54
C VAL A 68 -6.46 -16.15 -12.94
N GLU A 69 -6.52 -16.34 -11.63
CA GLU A 69 -7.73 -16.64 -10.88
C GLU A 69 -8.62 -15.41 -10.62
N TYR A 70 -8.17 -14.21 -10.95
CA TYR A 70 -8.97 -12.98 -10.87
C TYR A 70 -9.32 -12.51 -12.28
N ASN A 71 -10.59 -12.17 -12.51
CA ASN A 71 -11.07 -11.66 -13.79
C ASN A 71 -11.21 -10.13 -13.82
N ILE A 72 -11.06 -9.46 -12.68
CA ILE A 72 -10.96 -8.00 -12.59
C ILE A 72 -9.63 -7.64 -11.94
N HIS A 73 -8.84 -6.83 -12.65
CA HIS A 73 -7.54 -6.30 -12.22
C HIS A 73 -7.64 -4.78 -12.35
N HIS A 74 -7.75 -4.08 -11.23
CA HIS A 74 -7.94 -2.62 -11.22
C HIS A 74 -6.81 -1.93 -10.46
N PHE A 75 -6.31 -0.82 -11.01
CA PHE A 75 -5.38 0.05 -10.31
C PHE A 75 -5.75 1.51 -10.58
N GLU A 76 -5.78 2.30 -9.52
CA GLU A 76 -6.08 3.71 -9.62
C GLU A 76 -5.18 4.54 -8.71
N LYS A 77 -4.76 5.69 -9.24
CA LYS A 77 -3.85 6.62 -8.58
C LYS A 77 -4.43 8.02 -8.62
N VAL A 78 -4.49 8.65 -7.47
CA VAL A 78 -4.81 10.06 -7.31
C VAL A 78 -3.52 10.84 -7.08
N GLY A 79 -3.32 11.90 -7.86
CA GLY A 79 -2.24 12.86 -7.68
C GLY A 79 -2.76 14.28 -7.89
N GLN A 80 -1.97 15.29 -7.53
CA GLN A 80 -2.35 16.70 -7.68
C GLN A 80 -2.50 17.15 -9.15
N ARG A 81 -1.95 16.37 -10.09
CA ARG A 81 -2.03 16.61 -11.54
C ARG A 81 -2.04 15.27 -12.28
N LYS A 82 -2.53 15.28 -13.53
CA LYS A 82 -2.76 14.05 -14.33
C LYS A 82 -1.49 13.27 -14.70
N SER A 83 -0.33 13.92 -14.74
CA SER A 83 0.94 13.27 -15.11
C SER A 83 2.10 13.79 -14.26
N MET A 84 3.17 12.98 -14.14
CA MET A 84 4.40 13.32 -13.42
C MET A 84 4.14 13.81 -11.97
N ALA A 85 3.24 13.13 -11.25
CA ALA A 85 2.90 13.44 -9.86
C ALA A 85 3.15 12.25 -8.93
N CYS A 86 3.60 12.53 -7.71
CA CYS A 86 3.57 11.55 -6.62
C CYS A 86 2.11 11.22 -6.26
N ALA A 87 1.85 9.97 -5.88
CA ALA A 87 0.50 9.57 -5.47
C ALA A 87 0.14 10.24 -4.13
N VAL A 88 -1.00 10.90 -4.09
CA VAL A 88 -1.70 11.30 -2.86
C VAL A 88 -2.38 10.08 -2.24
N ALA A 89 -2.99 9.24 -3.07
CA ALA A 89 -3.49 7.92 -2.68
C ALA A 89 -3.46 7.02 -3.92
N SER A 90 -3.31 5.73 -3.72
CA SER A 90 -3.51 4.74 -4.78
C SER A 90 -4.19 3.51 -4.22
N MET A 91 -4.95 2.82 -5.06
CA MET A 91 -5.60 1.57 -4.71
C MET A 91 -5.40 0.55 -5.83
N ALA A 92 -5.14 -0.69 -5.44
CA ALA A 92 -5.14 -1.85 -6.33
C ALA A 92 -6.22 -2.83 -5.84
N ALA A 93 -6.94 -3.42 -6.78
CA ALA A 93 -7.92 -4.46 -6.52
C ALA A 93 -7.75 -5.63 -7.49
N LEU A 94 -7.84 -6.84 -6.93
CA LEU A 94 -8.04 -8.07 -7.69
C LEU A 94 -9.35 -8.68 -7.23
N LEU A 95 -10.31 -8.83 -8.15
CA LEU A 95 -11.57 -9.49 -7.87
C LEU A 95 -11.77 -10.69 -8.79
N ARG A 96 -12.36 -11.74 -8.25
CA ARG A 96 -13.00 -12.79 -9.04
C ARG A 96 -14.50 -12.61 -8.91
N LEU A 97 -15.15 -12.22 -10.00
CA LEU A 97 -16.60 -12.14 -10.09
C LEU A 97 -17.17 -13.40 -10.74
N SER A 98 -18.26 -13.91 -10.18
CA SER A 98 -19.08 -14.91 -10.86
C SER A 98 -19.77 -14.29 -12.09
N PRO A 99 -20.30 -15.12 -13.02
CA PRO A 99 -21.14 -14.62 -14.12
C PRO A 99 -22.37 -13.82 -13.68
N SER A 100 -22.85 -14.03 -12.44
CA SER A 100 -23.97 -13.29 -11.85
C SER A 100 -23.55 -12.00 -11.12
N GLY A 101 -22.26 -11.64 -11.16
CA GLY A 101 -21.72 -10.42 -10.55
C GLY A 101 -21.47 -10.52 -9.04
N VAL A 102 -21.41 -11.74 -8.49
CA VAL A 102 -21.08 -11.99 -7.08
C VAL A 102 -19.57 -12.04 -6.91
N ILE A 103 -19.04 -11.44 -5.86
CA ILE A 103 -17.61 -11.44 -5.54
C ILE A 103 -17.25 -12.78 -4.88
N GLU A 104 -16.47 -13.60 -5.58
CA GLU A 104 -16.01 -14.91 -5.10
C GLU A 104 -14.63 -14.84 -4.44
N ALA A 105 -13.82 -13.84 -4.80
CA ALA A 105 -12.55 -13.53 -4.14
C ALA A 105 -12.23 -12.04 -4.31
N ALA A 106 -11.60 -11.45 -3.28
CA ALA A 106 -11.15 -10.06 -3.29
C ALA A 106 -9.78 -9.92 -2.64
N ARG A 107 -8.90 -9.12 -3.26
CA ARG A 107 -7.65 -8.62 -2.69
C ARG A 107 -7.56 -7.12 -2.90
N LEU A 108 -7.33 -6.37 -1.84
CA LEU A 108 -7.36 -4.92 -1.85
C LEU A 108 -6.11 -4.36 -1.18
N ALA A 109 -5.52 -3.34 -1.80
CA ALA A 109 -4.30 -2.72 -1.31
C ALA A 109 -4.28 -1.22 -1.56
N TRP A 110 -3.81 -0.45 -0.58
CA TRP A 110 -3.67 0.99 -0.68
C TRP A 110 -2.23 1.45 -0.46
N GLY A 111 -1.81 2.43 -1.25
CA GLY A 111 -0.52 3.11 -1.13
C GLY A 111 -0.69 4.59 -0.76
N SER A 112 0.36 5.17 -0.18
CA SER A 112 0.41 6.60 0.23
C SER A 112 -0.59 6.99 1.34
N VAL A 113 -1.09 6.00 2.10
CA VAL A 113 -2.13 6.19 3.14
C VAL A 113 -1.74 5.55 4.49
N GLY A 114 -0.46 5.24 4.65
CA GLY A 114 0.16 4.66 5.83
C GLY A 114 1.67 4.54 5.65
N PRO A 115 2.42 4.15 6.70
CA PRO A 115 3.87 3.99 6.64
C PRO A 115 4.30 2.84 5.70
N THR A 116 3.41 1.86 5.51
CA THR A 116 3.53 0.75 4.55
C THR A 116 2.25 0.66 3.73
N VAL A 117 2.25 -0.21 2.71
CA VAL A 117 1.02 -0.58 1.99
C VAL A 117 -0.01 -1.08 3.00
N VAL A 118 -1.23 -0.55 2.91
CA VAL A 118 -2.35 -0.96 3.74
C VAL A 118 -3.12 -2.04 2.99
N THR A 119 -3.34 -3.18 3.63
CA THR A 119 -4.24 -4.23 3.15
C THR A 119 -5.35 -4.43 4.17
N ALA A 120 -6.52 -4.87 3.72
CA ALA A 120 -7.71 -4.90 4.57
C ALA A 120 -8.44 -6.24 4.47
N ALA A 121 -7.79 -7.31 4.91
CA ALA A 121 -8.34 -8.68 4.85
C ALA A 121 -9.74 -8.80 5.50
N ALA A 122 -10.00 -8.05 6.57
CA ALA A 122 -11.32 -8.00 7.21
C ALA A 122 -12.40 -7.36 6.31
N VAL A 123 -12.03 -6.36 5.50
CA VAL A 123 -12.95 -5.74 4.53
C VAL A 123 -13.12 -6.65 3.31
N GLU A 124 -12.04 -7.27 2.82
CA GLU A 124 -12.10 -8.28 1.75
C GLU A 124 -13.09 -9.41 2.10
N ALA A 125 -13.05 -9.91 3.34
CA ALA A 125 -13.95 -10.96 3.80
C ALA A 125 -15.42 -10.54 3.74
N THR A 126 -15.75 -9.27 4.03
CA THR A 126 -17.13 -8.76 3.94
C THR A 126 -17.64 -8.58 2.51
N LEU A 127 -16.74 -8.59 1.52
CA LEU A 127 -17.14 -8.50 0.12
C LEU A 127 -17.49 -9.87 -0.46
N ILE A 128 -16.90 -10.95 0.06
CA ILE A 128 -17.09 -12.29 -0.49
C ILE A 128 -18.54 -12.74 -0.28
N GLY A 129 -19.18 -13.20 -1.36
CA GLY A 129 -20.59 -13.60 -1.37
C GLY A 129 -21.55 -12.46 -1.69
N GLU A 130 -21.10 -11.21 -1.64
CA GLU A 130 -21.92 -10.05 -2.00
C GLU A 130 -21.86 -9.76 -3.50
N LYS A 131 -22.91 -9.12 -4.02
CA LYS A 131 -22.88 -8.55 -5.37
C LYS A 131 -21.95 -7.34 -5.41
N LEU A 132 -21.18 -7.18 -6.48
CA LEU A 132 -20.42 -5.95 -6.72
C LEU A 132 -21.41 -4.82 -7.03
N SER A 133 -21.74 -4.04 -6.01
CA SER A 133 -22.75 -2.99 -6.04
C SER A 133 -22.27 -1.73 -5.32
N GLN A 134 -22.95 -0.60 -5.57
CA GLN A 134 -22.65 0.66 -4.90
C GLN A 134 -22.82 0.57 -3.38
N GLU A 135 -23.83 -0.14 -2.90
CA GLU A 135 -24.11 -0.32 -1.48
C GLU A 135 -23.01 -1.13 -0.78
N THR A 136 -22.66 -2.28 -1.38
CA THR A 136 -21.58 -3.16 -0.91
C THR A 136 -20.26 -2.38 -0.80
N LEU A 137 -19.92 -1.62 -1.85
CA LEU A 137 -18.68 -0.85 -1.90
C LEU A 137 -18.71 0.37 -0.97
N ALA A 138 -19.85 1.02 -0.77
CA ALA A 138 -19.99 2.13 0.17
C ALA A 138 -19.76 1.67 1.62
N THR A 139 -20.28 0.51 1.99
CA THR A 139 -20.04 -0.10 3.30
C THR A 139 -18.57 -0.44 3.51
N ALA A 140 -17.92 -1.03 2.51
CA ALA A 140 -16.48 -1.30 2.54
C ALA A 140 -15.66 0.00 2.62
N ALA A 141 -16.03 1.03 1.86
CA ALA A 141 -15.38 2.34 1.85
C ALA A 141 -15.41 3.02 3.23
N ALA A 142 -16.52 2.93 3.96
CA ALA A 142 -16.62 3.45 5.32
C ALA A 142 -15.60 2.79 6.26
N ARG A 143 -15.43 1.47 6.16
CA ARG A 143 -14.44 0.72 6.96
C ARG A 143 -13.00 1.09 6.57
N ILE A 144 -12.71 1.22 5.28
CA ILE A 144 -11.37 1.61 4.81
C ILE A 144 -10.97 2.99 5.34
N ARG A 145 -11.89 3.96 5.37
CA ARG A 145 -11.63 5.30 5.91
C ARG A 145 -11.19 5.27 7.38
N GLN A 146 -11.59 4.25 8.14
CA GLN A 146 -11.18 4.03 9.53
C GLN A 146 -9.86 3.27 9.65
N ILE A 147 -9.54 2.40 8.67
CA ILE A 147 -8.33 1.57 8.69
C ILE A 147 -7.08 2.36 8.27
N VAL A 148 -7.22 3.30 7.32
CA VAL A 148 -6.07 4.06 6.83
C VAL A 148 -5.62 5.13 7.84
N ALA A 149 -4.31 5.29 7.97
CA ALA A 149 -3.69 6.24 8.90
C ALA A 149 -2.68 7.15 8.17
N PRO A 150 -3.16 8.03 7.26
CA PRO A 150 -2.29 8.92 6.50
C PRO A 150 -1.75 10.07 7.35
N ILE A 151 -0.59 10.59 6.94
CA ILE A 151 -0.05 11.88 7.42
C ILE A 151 -0.63 13.05 6.62
N ASP A 152 -0.52 14.24 7.21
CA ASP A 152 -0.66 15.52 6.50
C ASP A 152 0.69 15.92 5.86
N ASP A 153 0.66 16.39 4.62
CA ASP A 153 1.82 17.00 3.96
C ASP A 153 1.40 18.07 2.93
N LEU A 154 2.38 18.68 2.27
CA LEU A 154 2.14 19.70 1.23
C LEU A 154 1.32 19.18 0.03
N ARG A 155 1.20 17.86 -0.13
CA ARG A 155 0.52 17.25 -1.27
C ARG A 155 -0.96 17.09 -0.99
N ALA A 156 -1.33 16.71 0.23
CA ALA A 156 -2.71 16.62 0.70
C ALA A 156 -2.80 16.42 2.21
N SER A 157 -3.94 16.83 2.78
CA SER A 157 -4.27 16.51 4.16
C SER A 157 -4.57 15.02 4.37
N ALA A 158 -4.40 14.57 5.61
CA ALA A 158 -4.76 13.25 6.07
C ALA A 158 -6.25 12.97 5.82
N ASP A 159 -7.14 13.94 6.11
CA ASP A 159 -8.57 13.80 5.88
C ASP A 159 -8.95 13.65 4.41
N TYR A 160 -8.28 14.38 3.53
CA TYR A 160 -8.46 14.19 2.09
C TYR A 160 -8.02 12.78 1.67
N ARG A 161 -6.85 12.31 2.14
CA ARG A 161 -6.34 10.97 1.87
C ARG A 161 -7.31 9.89 2.38
N ARG A 162 -7.86 10.03 3.60
CA ARG A 162 -8.89 9.12 4.14
C ARG A 162 -10.11 9.07 3.22
N THR A 163 -10.65 10.24 2.90
CA THR A 163 -11.85 10.36 2.06
C THR A 163 -11.65 9.69 0.71
N VAL A 164 -10.56 10.03 0.01
CA VAL A 164 -10.22 9.47 -1.30
C VAL A 164 -9.97 7.96 -1.23
N SER A 165 -9.35 7.45 -0.16
CA SER A 165 -9.09 6.01 -0.01
C SER A 165 -10.38 5.18 -0.05
N GLY A 166 -11.45 5.67 0.58
CA GLY A 166 -12.77 5.05 0.47
C GLY A 166 -13.39 5.24 -0.92
N ASN A 167 -13.29 6.44 -1.51
CA ASN A 167 -13.89 6.73 -2.81
C ASN A 167 -13.28 5.89 -3.95
N LEU A 168 -12.00 5.55 -3.85
CA LEU A 168 -11.32 4.68 -4.81
C LEU A 168 -12.01 3.32 -4.93
N LEU A 169 -12.64 2.78 -3.87
CA LEU A 169 -13.41 1.53 -3.99
C LEU A 169 -14.62 1.67 -4.91
N LEU A 170 -15.29 2.82 -4.89
CA LEU A 170 -16.48 3.05 -5.70
C LEU A 170 -16.18 3.01 -7.21
N ARG A 171 -14.93 3.28 -7.59
CA ARG A 171 -14.45 3.20 -8.98
C ARG A 171 -14.44 1.78 -9.54
N LEU A 172 -14.54 0.76 -8.69
CA LEU A 172 -14.66 -0.63 -9.15
C LEU A 172 -15.97 -0.89 -9.91
N LEU A 173 -16.98 -0.03 -9.76
CA LEU A 173 -18.19 -0.10 -10.57
C LEU A 173 -17.92 0.27 -12.03
N ASP A 174 -17.03 1.24 -12.26
CA ASP A 174 -16.64 1.67 -13.61
C ASP A 174 -15.83 0.55 -14.31
N ALA A 175 -15.02 -0.19 -13.53
CA ALA A 175 -14.19 -1.30 -14.03
C ALA A 175 -14.99 -2.52 -14.53
N ARG A 176 -16.29 -2.61 -14.20
CA ARG A 176 -17.19 -3.68 -14.69
C ARG A 176 -17.63 -3.45 -16.15
N ALA A 177 -17.46 -2.25 -16.69
CA ALA A 177 -17.91 -1.89 -18.04
C ALA A 177 -16.93 -2.27 -19.17
N LEU A 178 -15.87 -3.01 -18.85
CA LEU A 178 -14.84 -3.49 -19.79
C LEU A 178 -14.86 -5.02 -19.84
#